data_AF-A0A9X1FUF3-F1
#
_entry.id   AF-A0A9X1FUF3-F1
#
_cell.length_a   1.000
_cell.length_b   1.000
_cell.length_c   1.000
_cell.angle_alpha   90.00
_cell.angle_beta   90.00
_cell.angle_gamma   90.00
#
_symmetry.space_group_name_H-M   'P 1'
#
loop_
_entity.id
_entity.type
_entity.pdbx_description
1 polymer ?
#
loop_
_entity_poly.entity_id
_entity_poly.type
_entity_poly.pdbx_seq_one_letter_code
_entity_poly.pdbx_strand_id
1 'polypeptide(L)' 'MNEDLADALSKASHRQLVDLAAFLTSKFEIQSLDPETGTCADVDEDGIVMALHDWAALHGGKPVGKD' A
#
# COMPACT_ATOMS: atom_id res chain seq x y z
N MET A 1 -8.01 -10.48 -12.65
CA MET A 1 -8.53 -9.24 -12.05
C MET A 1 -7.63 -8.84 -10.90
N ASN A 2 -6.56 -8.09 -11.18
CA ASN A 2 -5.88 -7.22 -10.21
C ASN A 2 -4.71 -6.44 -10.84
N GLU A 3 -4.35 -6.72 -12.09
CA GLU A 3 -3.30 -6.00 -12.82
C GLU A 3 -3.62 -4.50 -13.00
N ASP A 4 -4.87 -4.13 -13.30
CA ASP A 4 -5.25 -2.71 -13.45
C ASP A 4 -5.11 -1.91 -12.14
N LEU A 5 -5.41 -2.55 -11.00
CA LEU A 5 -5.24 -1.92 -9.68
C LEU A 5 -3.76 -1.82 -9.33
N ALA A 6 -2.97 -2.86 -9.59
CA ALA A 6 -1.52 -2.83 -9.39
C ALA A 6 -0.86 -1.75 -10.24
N ASP A 7 -1.27 -1.60 -11.51
CA ASP A 7 -0.77 -0.55 -12.41
C ASP A 7 -1.19 0.87 -11.95
N ALA A 8 -2.42 1.04 -11.45
CA ALA A 8 -2.85 2.31 -10.88
C ALA A 8 -2.06 2.69 -9.62
N LEU A 9 -1.81 1.72 -8.73
CA LEU A 9 -1.02 1.93 -7.52
C LEU A 9 0.46 2.19 -7.82
N SER A 10 1.05 1.51 -8.82
CA SER A 10 2.44 1.74 -9.21
C SER A 10 2.68 3.10 -9.89
N LYS A 11 1.62 3.70 -10.43
CA LYS A 11 1.65 5.03 -11.08
C LYS A 11 1.19 6.17 -10.18
N ALA A 12 0.58 5.87 -9.04
CA ALA A 12 0.14 6.88 -8.10
C ALA A 12 1.34 7.64 -7.51
N SER A 13 1.20 8.96 -7.40
CA SER A 13 2.18 9.76 -6.67
C SER A 13 2.16 9.41 -5.19
N HIS A 14 3.28 9.63 -4.51
CA HIS A 14 3.37 9.45 -3.06
C HIS A 14 2.24 10.18 -2.31
N ARG A 15 1.90 11.41 -2.72
CA ARG A 15 0.79 12.17 -2.14
C ARG A 15 -0.57 11.48 -2.30
N GLN A 16 -0.85 10.92 -3.48
CA GLN A 16 -2.11 10.19 -3.71
C GLN A 16 -2.19 8.90 -2.87
N LEU A 17 -1.06 8.26 -2.63
CA LEU A 17 -0.99 7.06 -1.79
C LEU A 17 -1.13 7.42 -0.31
N VAL A 18 -0.57 8.54 0.15
CA VAL A 18 -0.80 9.06 1.50
C VAL A 18 -2.27 9.43 1.70
N ASP A 19 -2.89 10.15 0.76
CA ASP A 19 -4.32 10.48 0.82
C ASP A 19 -5.20 9.21 0.85
N LEU A 20 -4.82 8.18 0.09
CA LEU A 20 -5.48 6.88 0.13
C LEU A 20 -5.26 6.14 1.46
N ALA A 21 -4.03 6.13 1.98
CA ALA A 21 -3.71 5.52 3.27
C ALA A 21 -4.50 6.19 4.40
N ALA A 22 -4.52 7.52 4.45
CA ALA A 22 -5.33 8.30 5.39
C ALA A 22 -6.83 8.01 5.26
N PHE A 23 -7.34 7.89 4.02
CA PHE A 23 -8.72 7.49 3.80
C PHE A 23 -9.00 6.08 4.37
N LEU A 24 -8.11 5.12 4.12
CA LEU A 24 -8.26 3.74 4.58
C LEU A 24 -8.22 3.65 6.12
N THR A 25 -7.28 4.33 6.79
CA THR A 25 -7.19 4.37 8.26
C THR A 25 -8.35 5.12 8.90
N SER A 26 -8.96 6.09 8.20
CA SER A 26 -10.18 6.77 8.68
C SER A 26 -11.44 5.89 8.64
N LYS A 27 -11.42 4.83 7.83
CA LYS A 27 -12.58 3.95 7.58
C LYS A 27 -12.44 2.58 8.23
N PHE A 28 -11.22 2.10 8.34
CA PHE A 28 -10.89 0.75 8.78
C PHE A 28 -9.81 0.81 9.84
N GLU A 29 -9.93 -0.03 10.87
CA GLU A 29 -8.84 -0.29 11.81
C GLU A 29 -7.83 -1.21 11.11
N ILE A 30 -6.70 -0.64 10.70
CA ILE A 30 -5.65 -1.36 9.98
C ILE A 30 -4.51 -1.67 10.95
N GLN A 31 -4.24 -2.95 11.14
CA GLN A 31 -3.19 -3.45 12.00
C GLN A 31 -2.24 -4.35 11.20
N SER A 32 -0.95 -4.28 11.55
CA SER A 32 0.05 -5.22 11.07
C SER A 32 0.21 -6.33 12.10
N LEU A 33 0.19 -7.58 11.63
CA LEU A 33 0.53 -8.74 12.43
C LEU A 33 2.01 -9.01 12.30
N ASP A 34 2.75 -8.92 13.41
CA ASP A 34 4.11 -9.46 13.48
C ASP A 34 4.03 -10.99 13.55
N PRO A 35 4.49 -11.72 12.51
CA PRO A 35 4.38 -13.17 12.47
C PRO A 35 5.28 -13.90 13.49
N GLU A 36 6.34 -13.25 14.00
CA GLU A 36 7.24 -13.85 14.97
C GLU A 36 6.66 -13.82 16.39
N THR A 37 6.03 -12.69 16.75
CA THR A 37 5.45 -12.49 18.08
C THR A 37 3.96 -12.80 18.13
N GLY A 38 3.29 -12.87 16.98
CA GLY A 38 1.84 -13.05 16.89
C GLY A 38 1.05 -11.83 17.41
N THR A 39 1.69 -10.67 17.54
CA THR A 39 1.07 -9.45 18.05
C THR A 39 0.61 -8.52 16.92
N CYS A 40 -0.54 -7.88 17.13
CA CYS A 40 -1.05 -6.84 16.24
C CYS A 40 -0.62 -5.46 16.74
N ALA A 41 -0.13 -4.61 15.84
CA ALA A 41 0.19 -3.22 16.11
C ALA A 41 -0.43 -2.31 15.04
N ASP A 42 -0.75 -1.08 15.43
CA ASP A 42 -1.27 -0.07 14.50
C ASP A 42 -0.22 0.23 13.42
N VAL A 43 -0.68 0.38 12.18
CA VAL A 43 0.16 0.78 11.06
C VAL A 43 -0.04 2.27 10.80
N ASP A 44 1.05 3.01 10.67
CA ASP A 44 0.99 4.40 10.24
C ASP A 44 0.75 4.52 8.72
N GLU A 45 0.50 5.75 8.26
CA GLU A 45 0.21 6.01 6.85
C GLU A 45 1.38 5.62 5.94
N ASP A 46 2.62 5.82 6.38
CA ASP A 46 3.83 5.47 5.63
C ASP A 46 3.97 3.96 5.46
N GLY A 47 3.70 3.17 6.50
CA GLY A 47 3.68 1.71 6.44
C GLY A 47 2.63 1.17 5.45
N ILE A 48 1.45 1.81 5.38
CA ILE A 48 0.40 1.46 4.41
C ILE A 48 0.83 1.84 2.99
N VAL A 49 1.43 3.01 2.79
CA VAL A 49 1.95 3.45 1.49
C VAL A 49 3.00 2.47 0.96
N MET A 50 3.93 2.03 1.81
CA MET A 50 4.91 1.01 1.43
C MET A 50 4.25 -0.33 1.07
N ALA A 51 3.30 -0.80 1.89
CA ALA A 51 2.59 -2.05 1.63
C ALA A 51 1.81 -2.03 0.30
N LEU A 52 1.19 -0.90 -0.05
CA LEU A 52 0.51 -0.73 -1.32
C LEU A 52 1.48 -0.74 -2.51
N HIS A 53 2.66 -0.13 -2.37
CA HIS A 53 3.70 -0.16 -3.39
C HIS A 53 4.30 -1.57 -3.57
N ASP A 54 4.62 -2.25 -2.47
CA ASP A 54 5.16 -3.61 -2.50
C ASP A 54 4.15 -4.58 -3.12
N TRP A 55 2.88 -4.47 -2.74
CA TRP A 55 1.81 -5.24 -3.35
C TRP A 55 1.71 -4.97 -4.85
N ALA A 56 1.72 -3.70 -5.28
CA ALA A 56 1.67 -3.35 -6.70
C ALA A 56 2.86 -3.97 -7.48
N ALA A 57 4.06 -3.93 -6.92
CA ALA A 57 5.25 -4.52 -7.53
C ALA A 57 5.14 -6.06 -7.68
N LEU A 58 4.60 -6.75 -6.68
CA LEU A 58 4.38 -8.21 -6.72
C LEU A 58 3.30 -8.63 -7.73
N HIS A 59 2.34 -7.75 -8.01
CA HIS A 59 1.20 -8.01 -8.90
C HIS A 59 1.36 -7.41 -10.31
N GLY A 60 2.59 -7.03 -10.70
CA GLY A 60 2.92 -6.62 -12.06
C GLY A 60 2.71 -5.14 -12.37
N GLY A 61 2.47 -4.31 -11.35
CA GLY A 61 2.47 -2.86 -11.47
C GLY A 61 3.85 -2.35 -11.94
N LYS A 62 3.88 -1.65 -13.06
CA LYS A 62 5.13 -1.10 -13.60
C LYS A 62 5.41 0.26 -12.95
N PRO A 63 6.58 0.49 -12.34
CA PRO A 63 6.93 1.79 -11.78
C PRO A 63 7.07 2.84 -12.88
N VAL A 64 6.62 4.07 -12.63
CA VAL A 64 6.78 5.19 -13.55
C VAL A 64 8.26 5.55 -13.68
N GLY A 65 8.84 5.39 -14.86
CA GLY A 65 10.19 5.91 -15.18
C GLY A 65 11.25 4.89 -15.63
N LYS A 66 10.88 3.81 -16.33
CA LYS A 66 11.84 3.00 -17.12
C LYS A 66 11.25 2.62 -18.48
N ASP A 67 10.87 3.63 -19.25
CA ASP A 67 10.85 3.59 -20.72
C ASP A 67 11.56 4.88 -21.19
#